data_AF-A0A7S8EIK7-F1
#
_entry.id   AF-A0A7S8EIK7-F1
#
_cell.length_a   1.000
_cell.length_b   1.000
_cell.length_c   1.000
_cell.angle_alpha   90.00
_cell.angle_beta   90.00
_cell.angle_gamma   90.00
#
_symmetry.space_group_name_H-M   'P 1'
#
loop_
_entity.id
_entity.type
_entity.pdbx_description
1 polymer ?
#
loop_
_entity_poly.entity_id
_entity_poly.type
_entity_poly.pdbx_seq_one_letter_code
_entity_poly.pdbx_strand_id
1 'polypeptide(L)'
;MDWQLAIDKHREALSCVLAMLISMAGLRRPVLHFDEGEMPIPTLPRHLHRAVLRLLRPAEWATRRLIIIMARGLVVRAVRNRMCPTSSALFLRGPGGTGVRLVAAGAPSRPAPLAISLPLFDPPRRLHVLRRAAAGSVPRISLPGVTVPFVIAPRRAPAFDDALDAKNLVLRLRGLHAALEDLPRQAMRFARRQAAIIQQEKPRRWPIRNGPPPGTRRRQTHDVFSTLTDLHGLAFDALARPDTS
;
A
#
# COMPACT_ATOMS: atom_id res chain seq x y z
N MET A 1 18.17 -23.38 9.99
CA MET A 1 17.63 -22.95 8.68
C MET A 1 18.46 -21.79 8.18
N ASP A 2 18.98 -21.88 6.95
CA ASP A 2 19.81 -20.83 6.36
C ASP A 2 18.93 -19.69 5.82
N TRP A 3 18.67 -18.72 6.69
CA TRP A 3 17.79 -17.58 6.38
C TRP A 3 18.29 -16.75 5.19
N GLN A 4 19.61 -16.60 5.06
CA GLN A 4 20.20 -15.82 3.98
C GLN A 4 19.92 -16.44 2.61
N LEU A 5 20.11 -17.76 2.48
CA LEU A 5 19.82 -18.49 1.25
C LEU A 5 18.33 -18.44 0.89
N ALA A 6 17.44 -18.52 1.89
CA ALA A 6 16.02 -18.35 1.68
C ALA A 6 15.67 -16.94 1.18
N ILE A 7 16.30 -15.89 1.77
CA ILE A 7 16.10 -14.50 1.37
C ILE A 7 16.52 -14.30 -0.09
N ASP A 8 17.71 -14.76 -0.47
CA ASP A 8 18.27 -14.53 -1.80
C ASP A 8 17.46 -15.24 -2.88
N LYS A 9 17.08 -16.52 -2.64
CA LYS A 9 16.19 -17.28 -3.53
C LYS A 9 14.86 -16.57 -3.77
N HIS A 10 14.23 -16.08 -2.70
CA HIS A 10 12.92 -15.43 -2.82
C HIS A 10 13.02 -14.02 -3.40
N ARG A 11 14.13 -13.30 -3.17
CA ARG A 11 14.41 -12.02 -3.82
C ARG A 11 14.47 -12.19 -5.33
N GLU A 12 15.24 -13.17 -5.82
CA GLU A 12 15.37 -13.45 -7.24
C GLU A 12 14.03 -13.82 -7.87
N ALA A 13 13.26 -14.73 -7.25
CA ALA A 13 11.94 -15.10 -7.73
C ALA A 13 10.99 -13.89 -7.84
N LEU A 14 11.00 -12.99 -6.86
CA LEU A 14 10.18 -11.76 -6.90
C LEU A 14 10.67 -10.76 -7.97
N SER A 15 11.96 -10.69 -8.24
CA SER A 15 12.52 -9.89 -9.33
C SER A 15 12.08 -10.42 -10.71
N CYS A 16 12.03 -11.74 -10.91
CA CYS A 16 11.48 -12.35 -12.11
C CYS A 16 9.99 -12.01 -12.30
N VAL A 17 9.21 -12.12 -11.23
CA VAL A 17 7.79 -11.74 -11.23
C VAL A 17 7.61 -10.26 -11.58
N LEU A 18 8.42 -9.38 -11.00
CA LEU A 18 8.38 -7.95 -11.31
C LEU A 18 8.68 -7.68 -12.79
N ALA A 19 9.70 -8.33 -13.35
CA ALA A 19 10.04 -8.23 -14.77
C ALA A 19 8.88 -8.70 -15.68
N MET A 20 8.21 -9.79 -15.32
CA MET A 20 7.01 -10.26 -16.00
C MET A 20 5.87 -9.22 -15.93
N LEU A 21 5.62 -8.61 -14.76
CA LEU A 21 4.55 -7.61 -14.60
C LEU A 21 4.79 -6.34 -15.42
N ILE A 22 6.05 -5.89 -15.50
CA ILE A 22 6.45 -4.75 -16.31
C ILE A 22 6.21 -5.05 -17.80
N SER A 23 6.58 -6.26 -18.23
CA SER A 23 6.36 -6.74 -19.60
C SER A 23 4.87 -6.80 -19.93
N MET A 24 4.05 -7.37 -19.02
CA MET A 24 2.60 -7.48 -19.19
C MET A 24 1.89 -6.12 -19.21
N ALA A 25 2.43 -5.13 -18.51
CA ALA A 25 1.91 -3.76 -18.53
C ALA A 25 2.33 -2.97 -19.79
N GLY A 26 3.15 -3.56 -20.68
CA GLY A 26 3.69 -2.87 -21.85
C GLY A 26 4.66 -1.73 -21.48
N LEU A 27 5.16 -1.71 -20.24
CA LEU A 27 6.04 -0.67 -19.76
C LEU A 27 7.47 -1.01 -20.21
N ARG A 28 8.10 -0.12 -20.98
CA ARG A 28 9.54 -0.27 -21.29
C ARG A 28 10.35 -0.17 -19.99
N ARG A 29 11.32 -1.06 -19.75
CA ARG A 29 12.19 -1.07 -18.55
C ARG A 29 12.78 0.28 -18.09
N PRO A 30 13.08 1.29 -18.95
CA PRO A 30 13.41 2.65 -18.48
C PRO A 30 12.35 3.28 -17.55
N VAL A 31 11.14 2.70 -17.45
CA VAL A 31 10.06 3.20 -16.60
C VAL A 31 10.34 3.19 -15.11
N LEU A 32 11.32 2.40 -14.67
CA LEU A 32 11.73 2.33 -13.27
C LEU A 32 12.76 3.40 -12.87
N HIS A 33 13.37 4.09 -13.84
CA HIS A 33 14.49 5.03 -13.64
C HIS A 33 14.23 6.47 -14.14
N PHE A 34 12.96 6.94 -14.16
CA PHE A 34 12.65 8.25 -14.75
C PHE A 34 13.00 9.45 -13.84
N ASP A 35 13.75 10.39 -14.42
CA ASP A 35 13.86 11.80 -14.02
C ASP A 35 12.52 12.53 -14.18
N GLU A 36 12.32 13.59 -13.39
CA GLU A 36 11.05 14.29 -13.11
C GLU A 36 10.43 15.08 -14.30
N GLY A 37 10.82 14.82 -15.54
CA GLY A 37 10.27 15.47 -16.74
C GLY A 37 8.97 14.82 -17.24
N GLU A 38 7.95 15.64 -17.49
CA GLU A 38 6.59 15.31 -17.98
C GLU A 38 6.50 14.08 -18.89
N MET A 39 6.19 12.92 -18.29
CA MET A 39 5.77 11.74 -19.04
C MET A 39 4.25 11.77 -19.25
N PRO A 40 3.74 11.41 -20.44
CA PRO A 40 2.31 11.23 -20.64
C PRO A 40 1.77 10.20 -19.63
N ILE A 41 0.61 10.49 -19.05
CA ILE A 41 -0.04 9.61 -18.08
C ILE A 41 -0.23 8.25 -18.76
N PRO A 42 0.42 7.17 -18.27
CA PRO A 42 0.32 5.88 -18.92
C PRO A 42 -1.13 5.41 -18.80
N THR A 43 -1.80 5.21 -19.93
CA THR A 43 -3.14 4.63 -19.96
C THR A 43 -3.04 3.16 -20.34
N LEU A 44 -3.82 2.32 -19.67
CA LEU A 44 -3.81 0.88 -19.89
C LEU A 44 -5.26 0.39 -20.02
N PRO A 45 -5.57 -0.53 -20.95
CA PRO A 45 -6.87 -1.19 -21.02
C PRO A 45 -7.26 -1.80 -19.67
N ARG A 46 -8.53 -1.67 -19.30
CA ARG A 46 -9.07 -2.10 -18.00
C ARG A 46 -8.74 -3.55 -17.67
N HIS A 47 -8.83 -4.45 -18.64
CA HIS A 47 -8.55 -5.87 -18.42
C HIS A 47 -7.08 -6.12 -18.06
N LEU A 48 -6.12 -5.50 -18.77
CA LEU A 48 -4.70 -5.58 -18.45
C LEU A 48 -4.40 -4.94 -17.09
N HIS A 49 -4.95 -3.75 -16.82
CA HIS A 49 -4.77 -3.09 -15.54
C HIS A 49 -5.21 -3.97 -14.36
N ARG A 50 -6.35 -4.65 -14.51
CA ARG A 50 -6.84 -5.60 -13.50
C ARG A 50 -5.98 -6.86 -13.41
N ALA A 51 -5.49 -7.39 -14.53
CA ALA A 51 -4.59 -8.54 -14.55
C ALA A 51 -3.28 -8.24 -13.81
N VAL A 52 -2.64 -7.10 -14.12
CA VAL A 52 -1.41 -6.65 -13.44
C VAL A 52 -1.68 -6.45 -11.95
N LEU A 53 -2.76 -5.75 -11.57
CA LEU A 53 -3.09 -5.53 -10.16
C LEU A 53 -3.37 -6.82 -9.37
N ARG A 54 -3.89 -7.87 -10.02
CA ARG A 54 -4.16 -9.16 -9.38
C ARG A 54 -2.88 -9.86 -8.94
N LEU A 55 -1.78 -9.69 -9.69
CA LEU A 55 -0.48 -10.28 -9.41
C LEU A 55 0.43 -9.36 -8.58
N LEU A 56 0.33 -8.04 -8.80
CA LEU A 56 1.09 -7.04 -8.05
C LEU A 56 0.76 -7.06 -6.55
N ARG A 57 -0.51 -7.26 -6.18
CA ARG A 57 -0.92 -7.33 -4.76
C ARG A 57 -0.23 -8.48 -4.01
N PRO A 58 -0.25 -9.73 -4.51
CA PRO A 58 0.58 -10.83 -4.00
C PRO A 58 2.07 -10.52 -3.95
N ALA A 59 2.65 -9.94 -4.99
CA ALA A 59 4.07 -9.60 -5.01
C ALA A 59 4.45 -8.58 -3.91
N GLU A 60 3.62 -7.56 -3.69
CA GLU A 60 3.81 -6.61 -2.60
C GLU A 60 3.65 -7.27 -1.22
N TRP A 61 2.69 -8.20 -1.07
CA TRP A 61 2.52 -8.99 0.15
C TRP A 61 3.74 -9.85 0.45
N ALA A 62 4.30 -10.49 -0.57
CA ALA A 62 5.48 -11.34 -0.48
C ALA A 62 6.70 -10.51 -0.09
N THR A 63 6.90 -9.36 -0.76
CA THR A 63 8.03 -8.46 -0.46
C THR A 63 7.98 -7.93 0.98
N ARG A 64 6.80 -7.62 1.52
CA ARG A 64 6.67 -7.26 2.94
C ARG A 64 7.11 -8.39 3.87
N ARG A 65 6.74 -9.63 3.57
CA ARG A 65 7.14 -10.81 4.35
C ARG A 65 8.65 -11.01 4.29
N LEU A 66 9.25 -10.84 3.11
CA LEU A 66 10.70 -10.86 2.94
C LEU A 66 11.40 -9.77 3.77
N ILE A 67 10.88 -8.53 3.79
CA ILE A 67 11.39 -7.45 4.64
C ILE A 67 11.31 -7.81 6.13
N ILE A 68 10.24 -8.47 6.57
CA ILE A 68 10.06 -8.92 7.96
C ILE A 68 11.10 -9.99 8.32
N ILE A 69 11.29 -10.97 7.43
CA ILE A 69 12.31 -12.02 7.61
C ILE A 69 13.70 -11.40 7.71
N MET A 70 14.05 -10.49 6.80
CA MET A 70 15.32 -9.75 6.82
C MET A 70 15.48 -8.89 8.08
N ALA A 71 14.39 -8.38 8.64
CA ALA A 71 14.42 -7.60 9.87
C ALA A 71 14.55 -8.44 11.15
N ARG A 72 14.50 -9.78 11.05
CA ARG A 72 14.69 -10.68 12.19
C ARG A 72 16.03 -10.40 12.86
N GLY A 73 16.02 -10.28 14.19
CA GLY A 73 17.23 -10.02 14.98
C GLY A 73 17.78 -8.59 14.90
N LEU A 74 17.18 -7.68 14.11
CA LEU A 74 17.59 -6.28 14.10
C LEU A 74 17.10 -5.57 15.37
N VAL A 75 18.03 -5.24 16.26
CA VAL A 75 17.77 -4.40 17.43
C VAL A 75 17.99 -2.94 17.05
N VAL A 76 16.91 -2.18 16.89
CA VAL A 76 17.01 -0.74 16.60
C VAL A 76 16.40 0.08 17.74
N ARG A 77 17.19 1.00 18.28
CA ARG A 77 16.69 1.99 19.23
C ARG A 77 15.77 2.97 18.49
N ALA A 78 14.49 2.96 18.82
CA ALA A 78 13.60 4.00 18.31
C ALA A 78 14.02 5.35 18.90
N VAL A 79 14.42 6.27 18.03
CA VAL A 79 14.56 7.69 18.37
C VAL A 79 13.16 8.25 18.42
N ARG A 80 12.77 8.83 19.57
CA ARG A 80 11.49 9.56 19.68
C ARG A 80 11.48 10.61 18.58
N ASN A 81 10.48 10.54 17.71
CA ASN A 81 10.27 11.59 16.72
C ASN A 81 9.97 12.86 17.51
N ARG A 82 10.86 13.87 17.43
CA ARG A 82 10.60 15.19 18.01
C ARG A 82 9.25 15.61 17.46
N MET A 83 8.31 15.94 18.34
CA MET A 83 7.02 16.48 17.94
C MET A 83 7.29 17.56 16.88
N CYS A 84 6.67 17.43 15.70
CA CYS A 84 6.51 18.61 14.85
C CYS A 84 5.88 19.67 15.76
N PRO A 85 6.39 20.92 15.79
CA PRO A 85 5.81 21.95 16.63
C PRO A 85 4.32 21.99 16.31
N THR A 86 3.51 21.75 17.35
CA THR A 86 2.06 21.85 17.29
C THR A 86 1.76 23.15 16.57
N SER A 87 1.04 23.08 15.44
CA SER A 87 0.49 24.27 14.80
C SER A 87 -0.25 25.03 15.89
N SER A 88 0.30 26.16 16.32
CA SER A 88 -0.30 27.00 17.35
C SER A 88 -1.65 27.44 16.82
N ALA A 89 -2.71 26.82 17.33
CA ALA A 89 -4.06 27.26 17.06
C ALA A 89 -4.20 28.68 17.65
N LEU A 90 -4.23 29.69 16.79
CA LEU A 90 -4.59 31.05 17.19
C LEU A 90 -6.11 31.05 17.40
N PHE A 91 -6.52 31.07 18.67
CA PHE A 91 -7.90 31.30 19.06
C PHE A 91 -8.22 32.79 18.87
N LEU A 92 -9.02 33.11 17.86
CA LEU A 92 -9.54 34.47 17.66
C LEU A 92 -10.81 34.61 18.51
N ARG A 93 -10.79 35.52 19.49
CA ARG A 93 -11.97 35.91 20.27
C ARG A 93 -12.51 37.23 19.72
N GLY A 94 -13.73 37.22 19.20
CA GLY A 94 -14.44 38.43 18.75
C GLY A 94 -15.90 38.44 19.22
N PRO A 95 -16.64 39.56 19.04
CA PRO A 95 -17.98 39.76 19.59
C PRO A 95 -19.09 38.86 19.02
N GLY A 96 -18.76 37.92 18.11
CA GLY A 96 -19.69 36.99 17.47
C GLY A 96 -19.30 35.51 17.56
N GLY A 97 -18.36 35.14 18.44
CA GLY A 97 -17.97 33.74 18.70
C GLY A 97 -16.47 33.47 18.66
N THR A 98 -16.05 32.31 19.20
CA THR A 98 -14.67 31.82 19.16
C THR A 98 -14.39 31.09 17.85
N GLY A 99 -13.55 31.68 16.99
CA GLY A 99 -13.04 31.04 15.78
C GLY A 99 -11.64 30.47 16.00
N VAL A 100 -11.39 29.22 15.58
CA VAL A 100 -10.04 28.65 15.54
C VAL A 100 -9.47 28.87 14.14
N ARG A 101 -8.42 29.68 14.01
CA ARG A 101 -7.65 29.78 12.76
C ARG A 101 -6.40 28.93 12.91
N LEU A 102 -6.37 27.79 12.24
CA LEU A 102 -5.16 26.98 12.09
C LEU A 102 -4.16 27.76 11.23
N VAL A 103 -3.23 28.46 11.86
CA VAL A 103 -2.07 29.02 11.17
C VAL A 103 -1.05 27.89 11.10
N ALA A 104 -0.92 27.28 9.92
CA ALA A 104 0.20 26.38 9.65
C ALA A 104 1.48 27.22 9.64
N ALA A 105 2.12 27.37 10.79
CA ALA A 105 3.41 28.03 10.91
C ALA A 105 4.44 27.27 10.06
N GLY A 106 4.84 27.88 8.94
CA GLY A 106 6.08 27.58 8.21
C GLY A 106 6.45 26.11 8.10
N ALA A 107 5.52 25.22 7.73
CA ALA A 107 5.91 23.88 7.34
C ALA A 107 6.74 24.02 6.05
N PRO A 108 7.98 23.49 5.96
CA PRO A 108 8.67 23.44 4.68
C PRO A 108 7.72 22.77 3.70
N SER A 109 7.53 23.36 2.51
CA SER A 109 6.76 22.75 1.44
C SER A 109 7.43 21.42 1.12
N ARG A 110 7.00 20.37 1.80
CA ARG A 110 7.50 19.03 1.54
C ARG A 110 7.16 18.79 0.09
N PRO A 111 8.14 18.59 -0.81
CA PRO A 111 7.82 18.24 -2.18
C PRO A 111 6.85 17.06 -2.10
N ALA A 112 5.72 17.18 -2.79
CA ALA A 112 4.73 16.11 -2.82
C ALA A 112 5.50 14.82 -3.14
N PRO A 113 5.45 13.78 -2.30
CA PRO A 113 6.33 12.63 -2.50
C PRO A 113 6.04 12.03 -3.87
N LEU A 114 6.99 12.23 -4.80
CA LEU A 114 6.88 11.75 -6.18
C LEU A 114 7.00 10.22 -6.27
N ALA A 115 7.35 9.56 -5.16
CA ALA A 115 7.46 8.12 -5.05
C ALA A 115 6.54 7.56 -3.94
N ILE A 116 5.70 6.59 -4.30
CA ILE A 116 4.97 5.78 -3.34
C ILE A 116 5.94 4.73 -2.78
N SER A 117 6.33 4.87 -1.51
CA SER A 117 7.11 3.83 -0.82
C SER A 117 6.24 2.59 -0.57
N LEU A 118 6.81 1.39 -0.67
CA LEU A 118 6.10 0.17 -0.28
C LEU A 118 5.60 0.28 1.17
N PRO A 119 4.30 0.02 1.44
CA PRO A 119 3.79 -0.03 2.81
C PRO A 119 4.38 -1.24 3.53
N LEU A 120 4.88 -1.05 4.75
CA LEU A 120 5.58 -2.10 5.51
C LEU A 120 4.65 -3.05 6.27
N PHE A 121 3.43 -2.59 6.59
CA PHE A 121 2.44 -3.36 7.35
C PHE A 121 1.29 -3.76 6.42
N ASP A 122 0.72 -4.94 6.67
CA ASP A 122 -0.48 -5.33 5.93
C ASP A 122 -1.63 -4.35 6.24
N PRO A 123 -2.37 -3.89 5.20
CA PRO A 123 -3.57 -3.11 5.44
C PRO A 123 -4.53 -3.98 6.26
N PRO A 124 -5.27 -3.41 7.24
CA PRO A 124 -6.22 -4.20 8.02
C PRO A 124 -7.22 -4.87 7.07
N ARG A 125 -7.74 -6.05 7.46
CA ARG A 125 -8.84 -6.66 6.73
C ARG A 125 -9.99 -5.66 6.75
N ARG A 126 -10.31 -5.08 5.60
CA ARG A 126 -11.53 -4.29 5.46
C ARG A 126 -12.67 -5.28 5.58
N LEU A 127 -13.23 -5.43 6.77
CA LEU A 127 -14.59 -5.92 6.90
C LEU A 127 -15.43 -5.09 5.94
N HIS A 128 -16.32 -5.72 5.19
CA HIS A 128 -17.16 -5.04 4.20
C HIS A 128 -18.05 -4.03 4.92
N VAL A 129 -17.49 -2.88 5.29
CA VAL A 129 -18.25 -1.66 5.48
C VAL A 129 -18.75 -1.38 4.09
N LEU A 130 -20.01 -1.75 3.83
CA LEU A 130 -20.73 -1.31 2.66
C LEU A 130 -20.48 0.19 2.60
N ARG A 131 -19.61 0.63 1.68
CA ARG A 131 -19.44 2.04 1.42
C ARG A 131 -20.84 2.50 1.09
N ARG A 132 -21.44 3.32 1.97
CA ARG A 132 -22.69 3.96 1.64
C ARG A 132 -22.42 4.65 0.31
N ALA A 133 -23.16 4.23 -0.71
CA ALA A 133 -23.15 4.95 -1.97
C ALA A 133 -23.39 6.41 -1.60
N ALA A 134 -22.50 7.30 -2.05
CA ALA A 134 -22.72 8.72 -1.89
C ALA A 134 -24.16 9.01 -2.30
N ALA A 135 -24.89 9.77 -1.49
CA ALA A 135 -26.23 10.20 -1.87
C ALA A 135 -26.10 10.82 -3.26
N GLY A 136 -26.72 10.19 -4.26
CA GLY A 136 -26.82 10.82 -5.58
C GLY A 136 -27.52 12.16 -5.40
N SER A 137 -27.26 13.10 -6.30
CA SER A 137 -27.98 14.38 -6.39
C SER A 137 -29.47 14.21 -6.77
N VAL A 138 -30.02 13.01 -6.61
CA VAL A 138 -31.33 12.59 -7.09
C VAL A 138 -32.16 12.18 -5.87
N PRO A 139 -33.39 12.69 -5.72
CA PRO A 139 -34.27 12.30 -4.63
C PRO A 139 -34.55 10.79 -4.69
N ARG A 140 -34.49 10.12 -3.53
CA ARG A 140 -34.74 8.67 -3.40
C ARG A 140 -36.22 8.30 -3.29
N ILE A 141 -37.09 9.31 -3.19
CA ILE A 141 -38.52 9.16 -3.03
C ILE A 141 -39.17 10.05 -4.08
N SER A 142 -39.99 9.44 -4.94
CA SER A 142 -40.88 10.15 -5.86
C SER A 142 -42.31 9.89 -5.43
N LEU A 143 -43.09 10.95 -5.23
CA LEU A 143 -44.50 10.90 -4.90
C LEU A 143 -45.31 10.97 -6.21
N PRO A 144 -46.08 9.92 -6.58
CA PRO A 144 -46.87 9.90 -7.81
C PRO A 144 -47.80 11.11 -7.91
N GLY A 145 -47.78 11.82 -9.03
CA GLY A 145 -48.62 13.00 -9.27
C GLY A 145 -48.11 14.32 -8.65
N VAL A 146 -47.08 14.29 -7.81
CA VAL A 146 -46.53 15.50 -7.15
C VAL A 146 -45.08 15.77 -7.58
N THR A 147 -44.26 14.73 -7.71
CA THR A 147 -42.86 14.88 -8.16
C THR A 147 -42.66 14.23 -9.53
N VAL A 148 -42.02 14.93 -10.46
CA VAL A 148 -41.57 14.34 -11.72
C VAL A 148 -40.43 13.36 -11.42
N PRO A 149 -40.51 12.08 -11.85
CA PRO A 149 -39.43 11.13 -11.69
C PRO A 149 -38.15 11.66 -12.36
N PHE A 150 -37.06 11.75 -11.60
CA PHE A 150 -35.78 12.15 -12.17
C PHE A 150 -35.25 11.05 -13.09
N VAL A 151 -34.94 11.40 -14.34
CA VAL A 151 -34.35 10.45 -15.31
C VAL A 151 -32.90 10.17 -14.90
N ILE A 152 -32.70 9.04 -14.24
CA ILE A 152 -31.35 8.55 -13.95
C ILE A 152 -30.78 8.05 -15.28
N ALA A 153 -29.77 8.75 -15.81
CA ALA A 153 -29.03 8.25 -16.96
C ALA A 153 -28.58 6.81 -16.68
N PRO A 154 -28.89 5.85 -17.56
CA PRO A 154 -28.56 4.45 -17.32
C PRO A 154 -27.05 4.33 -17.08
N ARG A 155 -26.68 3.74 -15.95
CA ARG A 155 -25.27 3.48 -15.65
C ARG A 155 -24.73 2.55 -16.73
N ARG A 156 -23.86 3.07 -17.59
CA ARG A 156 -23.13 2.23 -18.55
C ARG A 156 -22.22 1.29 -17.78
N ALA A 157 -22.36 0.00 -18.04
CA ALA A 157 -21.42 -0.97 -17.51
C ALA A 157 -20.02 -0.62 -18.05
N PRO A 158 -18.96 -0.70 -17.21
CA PRO A 158 -17.62 -0.47 -17.70
C PRO A 158 -17.26 -1.48 -18.79
N ALA A 159 -16.73 -1.02 -19.92
CA ALA A 159 -16.33 -1.90 -21.02
C ALA A 159 -15.03 -2.63 -20.69
N PHE A 160 -14.76 -3.70 -21.45
CA PHE A 160 -13.57 -4.53 -21.28
C PHE A 160 -12.26 -3.77 -21.51
N ASP A 161 -12.26 -2.86 -22.50
CA ASP A 161 -11.09 -2.09 -22.95
C ASP A 161 -11.11 -0.62 -22.53
N ASP A 162 -11.94 -0.25 -21.55
CA ASP A 162 -11.93 1.11 -20.99
C ASP A 162 -10.49 1.53 -20.61
N ALA A 163 -10.02 2.65 -21.15
CA ALA A 163 -8.71 3.19 -20.80
C ALA A 163 -8.70 3.63 -19.34
N LEU A 164 -7.77 3.08 -18.55
CA LEU A 164 -7.55 3.47 -17.15
C LEU A 164 -6.21 4.16 -16.99
N ASP A 165 -6.18 5.20 -16.14
CA ASP A 165 -4.94 5.79 -15.64
C ASP A 165 -4.11 4.75 -14.86
N ALA A 166 -2.91 4.45 -15.36
CA ALA A 166 -1.97 3.51 -14.78
C ALA A 166 -0.85 4.20 -13.97
N LYS A 167 -0.90 5.52 -13.75
CA LYS A 167 0.11 6.27 -12.97
C LYS A 167 0.35 5.65 -11.60
N ASN A 168 -0.72 5.37 -10.85
CA ASN A 168 -0.60 4.76 -9.52
C ASN A 168 -0.01 3.34 -9.59
N LEU A 169 -0.38 2.57 -10.62
CA LEU A 169 0.16 1.23 -10.85
C LEU A 169 1.67 1.28 -11.10
N VAL A 170 2.14 2.23 -11.92
CA VAL A 170 3.57 2.45 -12.18
C VAL A 170 4.31 2.84 -10.91
N LEU A 171 3.77 3.79 -10.13
CA LEU A 171 4.38 4.21 -8.87
C LEU A 171 4.51 3.06 -7.87
N ARG A 172 3.55 2.14 -7.85
CA ARG A 172 3.60 0.94 -7.01
C ARG A 172 4.64 -0.07 -7.49
N LEU A 173 4.76 -0.28 -8.80
CA LEU A 173 5.82 -1.12 -9.37
C LEU A 173 7.21 -0.56 -9.07
N ARG A 174 7.39 0.77 -9.15
CA ARG A 174 8.63 1.45 -8.74
C ARG A 174 8.92 1.25 -7.25
N GLY A 175 7.91 1.45 -6.40
CA GLY A 175 8.04 1.22 -4.97
C GLY A 175 8.42 -0.23 -4.62
N LEU A 176 7.92 -1.19 -5.40
CA LEU A 176 8.27 -2.61 -5.27
C LEU A 176 9.72 -2.88 -5.72
N HIS A 177 10.11 -2.36 -6.88
CA HIS A 177 11.48 -2.45 -7.41
C HIS A 177 12.50 -1.89 -6.41
N ALA A 178 12.30 -0.65 -5.96
CA ALA A 178 13.19 0.01 -5.02
C ALA A 178 13.29 -0.73 -3.67
N ALA A 179 12.23 -1.43 -3.26
CA ALA A 179 12.26 -2.25 -2.06
C ALA A 179 13.05 -3.55 -2.22
N LEU A 180 13.03 -4.17 -3.42
CA LEU A 180 13.80 -5.37 -3.72
C LEU A 180 15.29 -5.07 -3.96
N GLU A 181 15.61 -3.89 -4.53
CA GLU A 181 16.98 -3.42 -4.70
C GLU A 181 17.66 -3.14 -3.34
N ASP A 182 16.95 -2.49 -2.40
CA ASP A 182 17.49 -2.13 -1.09
C ASP A 182 16.68 -2.73 0.07
N LEU A 183 16.70 -4.06 0.17
CA LEU A 183 16.04 -4.81 1.25
C LEU A 183 16.55 -4.45 2.65
N PRO A 184 17.88 -4.34 2.91
CA PRO A 184 18.39 -4.03 4.25
C PRO A 184 17.87 -2.68 4.77
N ARG A 185 17.81 -1.64 3.92
CA ARG A 185 17.26 -0.35 4.34
C ARG A 185 15.78 -0.41 4.68
N GLN A 186 14.99 -1.18 3.92
CA GLN A 186 13.58 -1.39 4.25
C GLN A 186 13.40 -2.19 5.54
N ALA A 187 14.26 -3.19 5.80
CA ALA A 187 14.28 -3.96 7.04
C ALA A 187 14.58 -3.07 8.26
N MET A 188 15.57 -2.17 8.16
CA MET A 188 15.85 -1.18 9.20
C MET A 188 14.67 -0.21 9.40
N ARG A 189 14.03 0.25 8.32
CA ARG A 189 12.84 1.11 8.39
C ARG A 189 11.69 0.40 9.11
N PHE A 190 11.51 -0.90 8.87
CA PHE A 190 10.54 -1.73 9.57
C PHE A 190 10.88 -1.91 11.04
N ALA A 191 12.12 -2.27 11.38
CA ALA A 191 12.58 -2.43 12.76
C ALA A 191 12.41 -1.13 13.57
N ARG A 192 12.77 0.03 13.00
CA ARG A 192 12.52 1.35 13.61
C ARG A 192 11.05 1.60 13.89
N ARG A 193 10.18 1.26 12.92
CA ARG A 193 8.74 1.45 13.07
C ARG A 193 8.16 0.53 14.15
N GLN A 194 8.62 -0.72 14.23
CA GLN A 194 8.23 -1.66 15.29
C GLN A 194 8.69 -1.19 16.67
N ALA A 195 9.95 -0.77 16.81
CA ALA A 195 10.45 -0.22 18.07
C ALA A 195 9.65 1.02 18.53
N ALA A 196 9.24 1.89 17.59
CA ALA A 196 8.40 3.04 17.90
C ALA A 196 6.97 2.65 18.35
N ILE A 197 6.39 1.58 17.77
CA ILE A 197 5.07 1.07 18.21
C ILE A 197 5.17 0.53 19.64
N ILE A 198 6.23 -0.23 19.94
CA ILE A 198 6.49 -0.79 21.27
C ILE A 198 6.69 0.32 22.31
N GLN A 199 7.52 1.33 22.01
CA GLN A 199 7.76 2.46 22.91
C GLN A 199 6.53 3.34 23.16
N GLN A 200 5.61 3.44 22.20
CA GLN A 200 4.39 4.24 22.32
C GLN A 200 3.27 3.52 23.10
N GLU A 201 3.53 2.31 23.62
CA GLU A 201 2.55 1.46 24.31
C GLU A 201 1.23 1.26 23.54
N LYS A 202 1.27 1.45 22.21
CA LYS A 202 0.10 1.27 21.36
C LYS A 202 -0.25 -0.21 21.31
N PRO A 203 -1.55 -0.56 21.16
CA PRO A 203 -1.94 -1.95 20.98
C PRO A 203 -1.10 -2.56 19.86
N ARG A 204 -0.48 -3.71 20.14
CA ARG A 204 0.43 -4.38 19.22
C ARG A 204 -0.28 -4.64 17.90
N ARG A 205 0.01 -3.81 16.90
CA ARG A 205 -0.46 -4.03 15.54
C ARG A 205 0.44 -5.08 14.91
N TRP A 206 -0.09 -6.29 14.76
CA TRP A 206 0.60 -7.37 14.06
C TRP A 206 1.02 -6.90 12.64
N PRO A 207 2.30 -7.06 12.25
CA PRO A 207 2.80 -6.67 10.93
C PRO A 207 2.11 -7.37 9.76
N ILE A 208 1.78 -8.64 9.99
CA ILE A 208 1.14 -9.55 9.04
C ILE A 208 -0.29 -9.81 9.52
N ARG A 209 -1.21 -10.05 8.60
CA ARG A 209 -2.55 -10.53 8.95
C ARG A 209 -2.47 -11.96 9.51
N ASN A 210 -3.22 -12.22 10.57
CA ASN A 210 -3.40 -13.57 11.10
C ASN A 210 -4.20 -14.43 10.10
N GLY A 211 -3.91 -15.73 10.06
CA GLY A 211 -4.51 -16.68 9.13
C GLY A 211 -3.75 -16.79 7.81
N PRO A 212 -4.27 -17.57 6.83
CA PRO A 212 -3.58 -17.83 5.58
C PRO A 212 -3.34 -16.56 4.75
N PRO A 213 -2.34 -16.56 3.85
CA PRO A 213 -2.01 -15.38 3.09
C PRO A 213 -3.18 -15.01 2.17
N PRO A 214 -3.37 -13.72 1.90
CA PRO A 214 -4.44 -13.27 1.02
C PRO A 214 -4.24 -13.78 -0.40
N GLY A 215 -5.32 -14.28 -1.02
CA GLY A 215 -5.28 -14.84 -2.38
C GLY A 215 -4.89 -16.32 -2.45
N THR A 216 -4.70 -16.99 -1.31
CA THR A 216 -4.47 -18.44 -1.28
C THR A 216 -5.65 -19.17 -1.92
N ARG A 217 -5.34 -20.04 -2.88
CA ARG A 217 -6.29 -20.92 -3.56
C ARG A 217 -5.75 -22.35 -3.53
N ARG A 218 -6.65 -23.33 -3.58
CA ARG A 218 -6.29 -24.77 -3.59
C ARG A 218 -5.42 -25.16 -4.78
N ARG A 219 -5.57 -24.48 -5.93
CA ARG A 219 -4.70 -24.61 -7.11
C ARG A 219 -4.14 -23.24 -7.45
N GLN A 220 -2.82 -23.12 -7.46
CA GLN A 220 -2.14 -21.88 -7.79
C GLN A 220 -1.79 -21.87 -9.28
N THR A 221 -2.09 -20.75 -9.95
CA THR A 221 -1.86 -20.60 -11.40
C THR A 221 -0.55 -19.87 -11.70
N HIS A 222 -0.01 -19.12 -10.74
CA HIS A 222 1.17 -18.28 -10.93
C HIS A 222 2.13 -18.44 -9.75
N ASP A 223 3.42 -18.45 -10.05
CA ASP A 223 4.51 -18.66 -9.08
C ASP A 223 4.48 -17.66 -7.92
N VAL A 224 3.98 -16.44 -8.15
CA VAL A 224 3.83 -15.41 -7.12
C VAL A 224 3.04 -15.91 -5.91
N PHE A 225 2.03 -16.75 -6.12
CA PHE A 225 1.24 -17.28 -5.01
C PHE A 225 2.02 -18.29 -4.18
N SER A 226 2.90 -19.08 -4.82
CA SER A 226 3.72 -20.08 -4.13
C SER A 226 4.78 -19.40 -3.28
N THR A 227 5.49 -18.44 -3.88
CA THR A 227 6.46 -17.59 -3.16
C THR A 227 5.82 -16.84 -1.99
N LEU A 228 4.57 -16.37 -2.13
CA LEU A 228 3.85 -15.71 -1.06
C LEU A 228 3.51 -16.68 0.08
N THR A 229 3.08 -17.90 -0.24
CA THR A 229 2.78 -18.94 0.75
C THR A 229 4.02 -19.31 1.55
N ASP A 230 5.15 -19.57 0.88
CA ASP A 230 6.41 -19.93 1.52
C ASP A 230 6.90 -18.82 2.45
N LEU A 231 7.01 -17.60 1.92
CA LEU A 231 7.44 -16.43 2.70
C LEU A 231 6.51 -16.11 3.85
N HIS A 232 5.23 -16.47 3.76
CA HIS A 232 4.29 -16.20 4.83
C HIS A 232 4.53 -17.07 6.05
N GLY A 233 4.84 -18.36 5.88
CA GLY A 233 5.26 -19.24 6.98
C GLY A 233 6.54 -18.74 7.61
N LEU A 234 7.57 -18.51 6.79
CA LEU A 234 8.87 -18.00 7.24
C LEU A 234 8.78 -16.68 8.00
N ALA A 235 7.89 -15.78 7.57
CA ALA A 235 7.70 -14.50 8.24
C ALA A 235 6.96 -14.63 9.58
N PHE A 236 6.10 -15.65 9.75
CA PHE A 236 5.55 -15.97 11.06
C PHE A 236 6.64 -16.53 11.99
N ASP A 237 7.47 -17.44 11.50
CA ASP A 237 8.60 -18.00 12.26
C ASP A 237 9.64 -16.93 12.64
N ALA A 238 9.80 -15.89 11.81
CA ALA A 238 10.64 -14.73 12.09
C ALA A 238 10.04 -13.77 13.14
N LEU A 239 8.71 -13.70 13.24
CA LEU A 239 8.00 -12.87 14.23
C LEU A 239 7.74 -13.61 15.54
N ALA A 240 7.68 -14.94 15.51
CA ALA A 240 7.68 -15.75 16.71
C ALA A 240 8.90 -15.36 17.55
N ARG A 241 8.68 -15.11 18.85
CA ARG A 241 9.78 -14.79 19.75
C ARG A 241 10.78 -15.95 19.67
N PRO A 242 12.09 -15.68 19.53
CA PRO A 242 13.06 -16.75 19.68
C PRO A 242 12.82 -17.39 21.04
N ASP A 243 12.64 -18.71 21.08
CA ASP A 243 12.53 -19.45 22.31
C ASP A 243 13.81 -19.18 23.12
N THR A 244 13.69 -18.31 24.11
CA THR A 244 14.69 -18.16 25.16
C THR A 244 14.58 -19.41 26.01
N SER A 245 15.43 -20.39 25.71
CA SER A 245 15.82 -21.46 26.64
C SER A 245 16.99 -20.97 27.47
#